data_AF-A0A921BDK5-F1
#
_entry.id   AF-A0A921BDK5-F1
#
_cell.length_a   1.000
_cell.length_b   1.000
_cell.length_c   1.000
_cell.angle_alpha   90.00
_cell.angle_beta   90.00
_cell.angle_gamma   90.00
#
_symmetry.space_group_name_H-M   'P 1'
#
loop_
_entity.id
_entity.type
_entity.pdbx_description
1 polymer ?
#
loop_
_entity_poly.entity_id
_entity_poly.type
_entity_poly.pdbx_seq_one_letter_code
_entity_poly.pdbx_strand_id
1 'polypeptide(L)' 'MQGFPVSYGVNGDQYIAVSTGLGGGSPRRIPQLLSPDIQHPDTGNALYVFKLQP' A
#
# COMPACT_ATOMS: atom_id res chain seq x y z
N MET A 1 10.04 -0.90 -0.29
CA MET A 1 8.89 -0.77 -1.18
C MET A 1 8.60 0.72 -1.35
N GLN A 2 8.32 1.19 -2.56
CA GLN A 2 8.03 2.61 -2.82
C GLN A 2 6.56 2.72 -3.24
N GLY A 3 5.70 3.04 -2.28
CA GLY A 3 4.24 3.00 -2.43
C GLY A 3 3.64 4.34 -2.81
N PHE A 4 4.19 5.03 -3.82
CA PHE A 4 3.65 6.32 -4.26
C PHE A 4 2.28 6.12 -4.94
N PRO A 5 1.18 6.67 -4.40
CA PRO A 5 -0.12 6.58 -5.05
C PRO A 5 -0.14 7.34 -6.38
N VAL A 6 -0.91 6.84 -7.34
CA VAL A 6 -1.09 7.46 -8.67
C VAL A 6 -2.58 7.74 -8.92
N SER A 7 -2.89 8.94 -9.42
CA SER A 7 -4.23 9.32 -9.89
C SER A 7 -4.29 9.29 -11.42
N TYR A 8 -5.39 8.77 -11.99
CA TYR A 8 -5.62 8.74 -13.44
C TYR A 8 -7.13 8.76 -13.77
N GLY A 9 -7.46 9.07 -15.02
CA GLY A 9 -8.85 9.12 -15.50
C GLY A 9 -9.12 8.07 -16.60
N VAL A 10 -10.29 7.44 -16.55
CA VAL A 10 -10.78 6.51 -17.60
C VAL A 10 -12.26 6.76 -17.83
N ASN A 11 -12.64 7.09 -19.06
CA ASN A 11 -14.05 7.34 -19.45
C ASN A 11 -14.79 8.37 -18.57
N GLY A 12 -14.08 9.39 -18.07
CA GLY A 12 -14.63 10.42 -17.19
C GLY A 12 -14.61 10.09 -15.70
N ASP A 13 -14.36 8.83 -15.33
CA ASP A 13 -14.18 8.43 -13.92
C ASP A 13 -12.73 8.66 -13.47
N GLN A 14 -12.54 9.20 -12.26
CA GLN A 14 -11.23 9.30 -11.61
C GLN A 14 -10.95 8.05 -10.77
N TYR A 15 -9.69 7.58 -10.86
CA TYR A 15 -9.19 6.42 -10.14
C TYR A 15 -7.93 6.76 -9.36
N ILE A 16 -7.77 6.13 -8.20
CA ILE A 16 -6.53 6.16 -7.39
C ILE A 16 -5.98 4.75 -7.29
N ALA A 17 -4.77 4.54 -7.81
CA ALA A 17 -4.02 3.29 -7.67
C ALA A 17 -3.02 3.39 -6.51
N VAL A 18 -3.06 2.41 -5.63
CA VAL A 18 -2.16 2.27 -4.48
C VAL A 18 -1.44 0.93 -4.56
N SER A 19 -0.14 0.96 -4.77
CA SER A 19 0.69 -0.24 -4.70
C SER A 19 1.01 -0.58 -3.25
N THR A 20 0.88 -1.87 -2.93
CA THR A 20 1.20 -2.43 -1.62
C THR A 20 2.19 -3.55 -1.78
N GLY A 21 2.93 -3.82 -0.71
CA GLY A 21 3.91 -4.88 -0.71
C GLY A 21 4.82 -4.92 0.50
N LEU A 22 5.54 -6.02 0.57
CA LEU A 22 6.43 -6.35 1.67
C LEU A 22 7.88 -6.00 1.36
N GLY A 23 8.68 -5.98 2.41
CA GLY A 23 10.08 -5.58 2.34
C GLY A 23 10.31 -4.08 2.50
N GLY A 24 11.53 -3.66 2.17
CA GLY A 24 12.12 -2.43 2.72
C GLY A 24 12.74 -2.70 4.08
N GLY A 25 13.98 -2.23 4.28
CA GLY A 25 14.74 -2.51 5.50
C GLY A 25 14.07 -1.94 6.75
N SER A 26 14.00 -0.61 6.85
CA SER A 26 13.48 0.06 8.04
C SER A 26 11.98 -0.14 8.30
N PRO A 27 11.07 -0.17 7.30
CA PRO A 27 9.63 -0.31 7.57
C PRO A 27 9.24 -1.67 8.15
N ARG A 28 10.15 -2.67 8.10
CA ARG A 28 9.93 -3.99 8.69
C ARG A 28 10.79 -4.20 9.93
N ARG A 29 12.09 -3.87 9.86
CA ARG A 29 13.03 -4.15 10.97
C ARG A 29 12.88 -3.22 12.17
N ILE A 30 12.60 -1.93 11.97
CA ILE A 30 12.52 -0.98 13.10
C ILE A 30 11.25 -1.20 13.92
N PRO A 31 10.05 -1.38 13.33
CA PRO A 31 8.86 -1.71 14.10
C PRO A 31 8.99 -3.02 14.87
N GLN A 32 9.59 -4.07 14.28
CA GLN A 32 9.83 -5.34 14.99
C GLN A 32 10.71 -5.17 16.25
N LEU A 33 11.57 -4.15 16.29
CA LEU A 33 12.42 -3.87 17.45
C LEU A 33 11.72 -2.99 18.49
N LEU A 34 11.03 -1.92 18.05
CA LEU A 34 10.49 -0.89 18.95
C LEU A 34 9.05 -1.12 19.38
N SER A 35 8.26 -1.84 18.59
CA SER A 35 6.83 -2.08 18.80
C SER A 35 6.46 -3.50 18.34
N PRO A 36 7.00 -4.53 19.00
CA PRO A 36 6.82 -5.93 18.59
C PRO A 36 5.37 -6.43 18.74
N ASP A 37 4.54 -5.71 19.50
CA ASP A 37 3.10 -5.92 19.63
C ASP A 37 2.33 -5.60 18.34
N ILE A 38 2.87 -4.74 17.47
CA ILE A 38 2.29 -4.42 16.17
C ILE A 38 2.68 -5.50 15.16
N GLN A 39 1.76 -6.44 14.95
CA GLN A 39 1.91 -7.48 13.95
C GLN A 39 1.37 -7.04 12.58
N HIS A 40 2.07 -7.41 11.53
CA HIS A 40 1.63 -7.22 10.15
C HIS A 40 1.67 -8.55 9.40
N PRO A 41 0.85 -8.72 8.34
CA PRO A 41 0.89 -9.93 7.54
C PRO A 41 2.21 -10.12 6.77
N ASP A 42 2.65 -11.37 6.63
CA ASP A 42 3.79 -11.79 5.81
C ASP A 42 3.44 -11.94 4.32
N THR A 43 2.24 -11.53 3.92
CA THR A 43 1.80 -11.44 2.51
C THR A 43 1.16 -10.09 2.20
N GLY A 44 0.77 -9.84 0.95
CA GLY A 44 -0.01 -8.66 0.56
C GLY A 44 0.65 -7.75 -0.46
N ASN A 45 1.47 -8.30 -1.36
CA ASN A 45 1.86 -7.58 -2.57
C ASN A 45 0.65 -7.49 -3.50
N ALA A 46 0.14 -6.29 -3.74
CA ALA A 46 -1.06 -6.08 -4.56
C ALA A 46 -1.12 -4.64 -5.10
N LEU A 47 -1.95 -4.43 -6.12
CA LEU A 47 -2.36 -3.12 -6.61
C LEU A 47 -3.86 -2.95 -6.32
N TYR A 48 -4.19 -2.00 -5.44
CA TYR A 48 -5.57 -1.64 -5.16
C TYR A 48 -5.96 -0.40 -5.97
N VAL A 49 -7.15 -0.43 -6.57
CA VAL A 49 -7.68 0.67 -7.38
C VAL A 49 -9.03 1.09 -6.82
N PHE A 50 -9.15 2.36 -6.49
CA PHE A 50 -10.34 2.95 -5.89
C PHE A 50 -10.99 3.96 -6.82
N LYS A 51 -12.32 4.01 -6.80
CA LYS A 51 -13.15 5.06 -7.42
C LYS A 51 -14.36 5.32 -6.52
N LEU A 52 -15.02 6.46 -6.71
CA LEU A 52 -16.30 6.71 -6.04
C LEU A 52 -17.41 5.81 -6.62
N GLN A 53 -18.30 5.36 -5.74
CA GLN A 53 -19.54 4.72 -6.16
C GLN A 53 -20.49 5.77 -6.77
N PRO A 54 -21.39 5.36 -7.69
CA PRO A 54 -22.39 6.25 -8.26
C PRO A 54 -23.30 6.90 -7.21
#